data_AF-A0A961NI20-F1
#
_entry.id   AF-A0A961NI20-F1
#
_cell.length_a   1.000
_cell.length_b   1.000
_cell.length_c   1.000
_cell.angle_alpha   90.00
_cell.angle_beta   90.00
_cell.angle_gamma   90.00
#
_symmetry.space_group_name_H-M   'P 1'
#
loop_
_entity.id
_entity.type
_entity.pdbx_description
1 polymer ?
#
loop_
_entity_poly.entity_id
_entity_poly.type
_entity_poly.pdbx_seq_one_letter_code
_entity_poly.pdbx_strand_id
1 'polypeptide(L)'
;MAYGNQQTTLPDVTELESLLSILQLNRVPEPEELESHFRQLIKQYHPDRNPDRPRWAHERSQSIIQAFRVLRGNLSELRALHSNEGRRSSDRQIAIQCLRGTGLS
;
A
#
# COMPACT_ATOMS: atom_id res chain seq x y z
N MET A 1 -1.89 -37.64 6.27
CA MET A 1 -2.33 -36.23 6.10
C MET A 1 -1.32 -35.54 5.20
N ALA A 2 -1.71 -35.25 3.95
CA ALA A 2 -0.85 -34.63 2.96
C ALA A 2 -1.00 -33.11 3.03
N TYR A 3 0.03 -32.42 3.50
CA TYR A 3 0.19 -30.99 3.19
C TYR A 3 1.19 -30.91 2.05
N GLY A 4 0.63 -30.75 0.86
CA GLY A 4 1.36 -30.68 -0.39
C GLY A 4 2.18 -29.40 -0.54
N ASN A 5 3.23 -29.55 -1.34
CA ASN A 5 3.87 -28.56 -2.19
C ASN A 5 4.66 -27.44 -1.52
N GLN A 6 5.98 -27.63 -1.65
CA GLN A 6 7.04 -26.63 -1.66
C GLN A 6 6.60 -25.34 -2.37
N GLN A 7 6.51 -24.23 -1.65
CA GLN A 7 6.50 -22.89 -2.23
C GLN A 7 7.58 -22.05 -1.57
N THR A 8 8.84 -22.42 -1.80
CA THR A 8 9.94 -21.45 -1.80
C THR A 8 9.96 -20.83 -3.19
N THR A 9 8.88 -20.13 -3.54
CA THR A 9 8.77 -19.38 -4.79
C THR A 9 9.12 -17.94 -4.47
N LEU A 10 10.07 -17.39 -5.23
CA LEU A 10 10.32 -15.94 -5.33
C LEU A 10 8.96 -15.20 -5.26
N PRO A 11 8.85 -14.12 -4.47
CA PRO A 11 7.57 -13.48 -4.23
C PRO A 11 6.95 -13.08 -5.56
N ASP A 12 5.89 -13.80 -5.95
CA ASP A 12 5.11 -13.48 -7.13
C ASP A 12 4.54 -12.07 -6.92
N VAL A 13 4.57 -11.22 -7.94
CA VAL A 13 4.11 -9.81 -7.90
C VAL A 13 2.72 -9.67 -7.26
N THR A 14 1.87 -10.70 -7.41
CA THR A 14 0.54 -10.79 -6.79
C THR A 14 0.57 -10.74 -5.25
N GLU A 15 1.59 -11.30 -4.61
CA GLU A 15 1.68 -11.35 -3.15
C GLU A 15 1.99 -9.97 -2.57
N LEU A 16 2.86 -9.20 -3.24
CA LEU A 16 3.21 -7.84 -2.81
C LEU A 16 2.02 -6.87 -2.94
N GLU A 17 1.21 -7.00 -4.00
CA GLU A 17 -0.06 -6.28 -4.17
C GLU A 17 -1.05 -6.57 -3.03
N SER A 18 -1.15 -7.84 -2.61
CA SER A 18 -1.98 -8.24 -1.46
C SER A 18 -1.51 -7.58 -0.15
N LEU A 19 -0.20 -7.49 0.08
CA LEU A 19 0.36 -6.79 1.24
C LEU A 19 0.06 -5.29 1.23
N LEU A 20 0.14 -4.65 0.06
CA LEU A 20 -0.25 -3.24 -0.12
C LEU A 20 -1.73 -3.04 0.24
N SER A 21 -2.61 -3.95 -0.19
CA SER A 21 -4.03 -3.93 0.16
C SER A 21 -4.29 -4.08 1.67
N ILE A 22 -3.55 -4.94 2.37
CA ILE A 22 -3.60 -5.07 3.85
C ILE A 22 -3.22 -3.76 4.53
N LEU A 23 -2.23 -3.05 3.98
CA LEU A 23 -1.77 -1.74 4.44
C LEU A 23 -2.67 -0.59 3.92
N GLN A 24 -3.72 -0.89 3.16
CA GLN A 24 -4.64 0.05 2.52
C GLN A 24 -3.94 1.05 1.58
N LEU A 25 -2.89 0.59 0.91
CA LEU A 25 -2.12 1.38 -0.04
C LEU A 25 -2.45 0.93 -1.47
N ASN A 26 -2.81 1.89 -2.32
CA ASN A 26 -3.11 1.64 -3.74
C ASN A 26 -1.89 1.89 -4.65
N ARG A 27 -0.76 2.27 -4.06
CA ARG A 27 0.49 2.56 -4.79
C ARG A 27 1.68 2.13 -3.94
N VAL A 28 2.82 1.98 -4.59
CA VAL A 28 4.11 1.77 -3.95
C VAL A 28 4.50 3.02 -3.14
N PRO A 29 4.45 2.99 -1.81
CA PRO A 29 4.78 4.16 -0.99
C PRO A 29 6.30 4.41 -0.96
N GLU A 30 6.71 5.60 -0.54
CA GLU A 30 8.08 5.83 -0.06
C GLU A 30 8.33 5.00 1.20
N PRO A 31 9.59 4.60 1.50
CA PRO A 31 9.92 3.96 2.78
C PRO A 31 9.45 4.82 3.98
N GLU A 32 9.59 6.14 3.88
CA GLU A 32 9.15 7.09 4.90
C GLU A 32 7.63 7.16 5.05
N GLU A 33 6.90 7.14 3.92
CA GLU A 33 5.44 7.08 3.89
C GLU A 33 4.95 5.75 4.50
N LEU A 34 5.58 4.63 4.13
CA LEU A 34 5.25 3.30 4.62
C LEU A 34 5.39 3.21 6.15
N GLU A 35 6.51 3.72 6.70
CA GLU A 35 6.73 3.76 8.16
C GLU A 35 5.74 4.66 8.88
N SER A 36 5.34 5.78 8.27
CA SER A 36 4.35 6.69 8.84
C SER A 36 2.96 6.06 8.85
N HIS A 37 2.56 5.42 7.75
CA HIS A 37 1.27 4.74 7.63
C HIS A 37 1.16 3.53 8.57
N PHE A 38 2.22 2.73 8.66
CA PHE A 38 2.32 1.62 9.60
C PHE A 38 2.10 2.09 11.04
N ARG A 39 2.76 3.17 11.45
CA ARG A 39 2.60 3.75 12.81
C ARG A 39 1.16 4.20 13.08
N GLN A 40 0.46 4.74 12.07
CA GLN A 40 -0.94 5.13 12.20
C GLN A 40 -1.85 3.91 12.36
N LEU A 41 -1.66 2.87 11.54
CA LEU A 41 -2.42 1.63 11.61
C LEU A 41 -2.24 0.93 12.96
N ILE A 42 -1.00 0.78 13.44
CA ILE A 42 -0.74 0.15 14.75
C ILE A 42 -1.40 0.92 15.88
N LYS A 43 -1.38 2.26 15.85
CA LYS A 43 -2.11 3.06 16.84
C LYS A 43 -3.61 2.84 16.77
N GLN A 44 -4.18 2.68 15.58
CA GLN A 44 -5.61 2.45 15.37
C GLN A 44 -6.04 1.06 15.84
N TYR A 45 -5.25 0.03 15.52
CA TYR A 45 -5.51 -1.37 15.88
C TYR A 45 -4.84 -1.80 17.19
N HIS A 46 -4.32 -0.87 17.99
CA HIS A 46 -3.68 -1.21 19.26
C HIS A 46 -4.68 -1.82 20.24
N PRO A 47 -4.36 -2.90 20.97
CA PRO A 47 -5.26 -3.51 21.94
C PRO A 47 -5.67 -2.53 23.06
N ASP A 48 -4.81 -1.57 23.40
CA ASP A 48 -5.10 -0.51 24.39
C ASP A 48 -6.26 0.42 23.96
N ARG A 49 -6.38 0.70 22.65
CA ARG A 49 -7.49 1.51 22.11
C ARG A 49 -8.73 0.69 21.79
N ASN A 50 -8.61 -0.63 21.75
CA ASN A 50 -9.69 -1.57 21.44
C ASN A 50 -9.84 -2.60 22.58
N PRO A 51 -10.13 -2.16 23.82
CA PRO A 51 -10.26 -3.07 24.96
C PRO A 51 -11.44 -4.02 24.82
N ASP A 52 -12.43 -3.66 24.01
CA ASP A 52 -13.62 -4.45 23.72
C ASP A 52 -13.31 -5.70 22.87
N ARG A 53 -12.24 -5.64 22.05
CA ARG A 53 -11.86 -6.72 21.12
C ARG A 53 -10.34 -6.89 21.04
N PRO A 54 -9.67 -7.29 22.13
CA PRO A 54 -8.22 -7.35 22.20
C PRO A 54 -7.63 -8.39 21.24
N ARG A 55 -8.32 -9.53 21.05
CA ARG A 55 -7.87 -10.61 20.16
C ARG A 55 -7.87 -10.17 18.69
N TRP A 56 -8.97 -9.56 18.23
CA TRP A 56 -9.09 -9.07 16.86
C TRP A 56 -8.06 -7.97 16.56
N ALA A 57 -7.86 -7.05 17.52
CA ALA A 57 -6.86 -5.99 17.44
C ALA A 57 -5.43 -6.55 17.34
N HIS A 58 -5.13 -7.58 18.13
CA HIS A 58 -3.86 -8.29 18.09
C HIS A 58 -3.63 -8.99 16.74
N GLU A 59 -4.60 -9.77 16.26
CA GLU A 59 -4.52 -10.49 14.99
C GLU A 59 -4.33 -9.52 13.81
N ARG A 60 -5.08 -8.42 13.79
CA ARG A 60 -4.92 -7.36 12.76
C ARG A 60 -3.56 -6.69 12.82
N SER A 61 -3.11 -6.32 14.01
CA SER A 61 -1.79 -5.71 14.21
C SER A 61 -0.67 -6.64 13.76
N GLN A 62 -0.77 -7.94 14.06
CA GLN A 62 0.20 -8.93 13.59
C GLN A 62 0.22 -9.03 12.06
N SER A 63 -0.94 -9.10 11.40
CA SER A 63 -0.99 -9.11 9.93
C SER A 63 -0.34 -7.88 9.32
N ILE A 64 -0.59 -6.69 9.91
CA ILE A 64 0.03 -5.44 9.47
C ILE A 64 1.56 -5.47 9.65
N ILE A 65 2.06 -5.97 10.78
CA ILE A 65 3.50 -6.10 11.06
C ILE A 65 4.18 -7.04 10.06
N GLN A 66 3.57 -8.20 9.81
CA GLN A 66 4.11 -9.16 8.85
C GLN A 66 4.15 -8.57 7.43
N ALA A 67 3.04 -7.95 7.00
CA ALA A 67 2.96 -7.30 5.70
C ALA A 67 4.02 -6.20 5.54
N PHE A 68 4.16 -5.33 6.55
CA PHE A 68 5.18 -4.29 6.57
C PHE A 68 6.59 -4.86 6.48
N ARG A 69 6.90 -5.94 7.20
CA ARG A 69 8.23 -6.56 7.22
C ARG A 69 8.63 -7.08 5.84
N VAL A 70 7.72 -7.80 5.18
CA VAL A 70 7.95 -8.36 3.85
C VAL A 70 8.01 -7.24 2.81
N LEU A 71 7.06 -6.30 2.86
CA LEU A 71 7.02 -5.19 1.91
C LEU A 71 8.27 -4.32 2.02
N ARG A 72 8.75 -3.99 3.23
CA ARG A 72 9.96 -3.18 3.43
C ARG A 72 11.20 -3.79 2.80
N GLY A 73 11.35 -5.12 2.87
CA GLY A 73 12.47 -5.83 2.24
C GLY A 73 12.39 -5.83 0.70
N ASN A 74 11.17 -5.89 0.16
CA ASN A 74 10.93 -5.95 -1.29
C ASN A 74 10.64 -4.58 -1.92
N LEU A 75 10.49 -3.52 -1.11
CA LEU A 75 10.06 -2.20 -1.58
C LEU A 75 11.03 -1.60 -2.60
N SER A 76 12.33 -1.82 -2.41
CA SER A 76 13.37 -1.36 -3.34
C SER A 76 13.23 -2.03 -4.71
N GLU A 77 12.98 -3.35 -4.73
CA GLU A 77 12.81 -4.13 -5.95
C GLU A 77 11.50 -3.78 -6.65
N LEU A 78 10.41 -3.75 -5.89
CA LEU A 78 9.09 -3.40 -6.41
C LEU A 78 9.07 -1.97 -6.97
N ARG A 79 9.76 -1.03 -6.31
CA ARG A 79 10.01 0.28 -6.90
C ARG A 79 10.84 0.19 -8.16
N ALA A 80 11.95 -0.54 -8.20
CA ALA A 80 12.78 -0.65 -9.40
C ALA A 80 11.97 -1.18 -10.60
N LEU A 81 11.08 -2.14 -10.37
CA LEU A 81 10.13 -2.63 -11.36
C LEU A 81 9.14 -1.54 -11.80
N HIS A 82 8.45 -0.86 -10.88
CA HIS A 82 7.47 0.18 -11.22
C HIS A 82 8.09 1.51 -11.69
N SER A 83 9.37 1.78 -11.40
CA SER A 83 10.08 2.99 -11.84
C SER A 83 10.16 3.07 -13.36
N ASN A 84 10.16 1.91 -14.04
CA ASN A 84 10.08 1.85 -15.50
C ASN A 84 8.68 2.29 -16.03
N GLU A 85 7.65 2.25 -15.17
CA GLU A 85 6.25 2.57 -15.47
C GLU A 85 5.91 4.03 -15.10
N GLY A 86 6.91 4.80 -14.66
CA GLY A 86 6.80 6.21 -14.28
C GLY A 86 6.60 7.21 -15.42
N ARG A 87 6.33 6.77 -16.67
CA ARG A 87 6.06 7.71 -17.78
C ARG A 87 4.57 8.01 -17.98
N ARG A 88 3.68 7.50 -17.13
CA ARG A 88 2.25 7.45 -17.46
C ARG A 88 1.30 7.69 -16.30
N SER A 89 1.56 8.66 -15.42
CA SER A 89 0.47 9.31 -14.66
C SER A 89 0.93 10.58 -13.93
N SER A 90 1.05 11.67 -14.67
CA SER A 90 0.92 13.04 -14.13
C SER A 90 0.47 13.97 -15.26
N ASP A 91 -0.61 13.61 -15.95
CA ASP A 91 -1.30 14.53 -16.85
C ASP A 91 -2.81 14.34 -16.69
N ARG A 92 -3.34 14.87 -15.57
CA ARG A 92 -4.73 15.29 -15.42
C ARG A 92 -4.82 16.47 -14.47
N GLN A 93 -3.99 17.49 -14.67
CA GLN A 93 -4.39 18.85 -14.31
C GLN A 93 -5.11 19.39 -15.56
N ILE A 94 -6.41 19.11 -15.68
CA ILE A 94 -7.23 19.74 -16.72
C ILE A 94 -7.20 21.24 -16.41
N ALA A 95 -6.49 21.99 -17.25
CA ALA A 95 -6.57 23.43 -17.31
C ALA A 95 -8.02 23.80 -17.63
N ILE A 96 -8.82 24.14 -16.61
CA ILE A 96 -10.03 24.94 -16.80
C ILE A 96 -9.54 26.37 -17.00
N GLN A 97 -9.03 26.66 -18.18
CA GLN A 97 -8.71 28.01 -18.62
C GLN A 97 -9.22 28.17 -20.05
N CYS A 98 -10.10 29.16 -20.23
CA CYS A 98 -10.57 29.74 -21.49
C CYS A 98 -11.63 28.96 -22.31
N LEU A 99 -12.89 29.08 -21.88
CA LEU A 99 -14.05 29.38 -22.75
C LEU A 99 -14.95 30.29 -21.87
N ARG A 100 -15.07 31.60 -22.09
CA ARG A 100 -15.74 32.18 -23.26
C ARG A 100 -15.14 33.55 -23.61
N GLY A 101 -14.67 33.65 -24.86
CA GLY A 101 -14.62 34.91 -25.59
C GLY A 101 -16.05 35.48 -25.75
N THR A 102 -16.20 36.80 -25.71
CA THR A 102 -16.30 37.67 -26.89
C THR A 102 -17.50 37.36 -27.79
N GLY A 103 -18.45 38.29 -27.82
CA GLY A 103 -19.12 38.67 -29.06
C GLY A 103 -20.62 38.97 -28.95
N LEU A 104 -20.97 40.09 -29.59
CA LEU A 104 -22.28 40.55 -30.08
C LEU A 104 -22.98 41.53 -29.12
N SER A 105 -22.80 42.84 -29.32
CA SER A 105 -23.42 43.71 -30.35
C SER A 105 -24.88 43.99 -30.07
#